data_AF-A0A5S4TAF9-F1
#
_entry.id   AF-A0A5S4TAF9-F1
#
_cell.length_a   1.000
_cell.length_b   1.000
_cell.length_c   1.000
_cell.angle_alpha   90.00
_cell.angle_beta   90.00
_cell.angle_gamma   90.00
#
_symmetry.space_group_name_H-M   'P 1'
#
loop_
_entity.id
_entity.type
_entity.pdbx_description
1 polymer ?
#
loop_
_entity_poly.entity_id
_entity_poly.type
_entity_poly.pdbx_seq_one_letter_code
_entity_poly.pdbx_strand_id
1 'polypeptide(L)'
;IPRRNGKSEILYIGEIWGLHEGLNILHTAHRISTSHASFEKVKRYLEKMGYVDGEDFNSIRAKGQERIELYSTGGVIQFRTRTSNGGLGEGFDMLIIDEAQEYTTEQESALKYTVTDSENPITIMCGTPPTPVSSGTVFTK
;
A
#
# COMPACT_ATOMS: atom_id res chain seq x y z
N ILE A 1 7.18 4.82 16.36
CA ILE A 1 6.29 5.99 16.60
C ILE A 1 4.94 5.54 17.21
N PRO A 2 4.32 6.26 18.17
CA PRO A 2 3.06 5.86 18.83
C PRO A 2 1.84 5.70 17.91
N ARG A 3 0.78 5.04 18.39
CA ARG A 3 -0.48 4.78 17.66
C ARG A 3 -1.25 6.09 17.40
N ARG A 4 -1.92 6.22 16.25
CA ARG A 4 -2.74 7.39 15.82
C ARG A 4 -2.01 8.73 15.63
N ASN A 5 -0.69 8.73 15.42
CA ASN A 5 0.07 9.98 15.23
C ASN A 5 0.09 10.49 13.77
N GLY A 6 -0.94 10.24 12.96
CA GLY A 6 -0.98 10.68 11.56
C GLY A 6 0.01 10.00 10.62
N LYS A 7 0.61 8.86 11.01
CA LYS A 7 1.67 8.21 10.24
C LYS A 7 1.25 7.62 8.90
N SER A 8 0.03 7.08 8.85
CA SER A 8 -0.50 6.55 7.59
C SER A 8 -0.64 7.67 6.55
N GLU A 9 -0.72 8.93 6.96
CA GLU A 9 -0.75 10.08 6.03
C GLU A 9 0.55 10.22 5.24
N ILE A 10 1.70 9.84 5.81
CA ILE A 10 2.98 9.83 5.09
C ILE A 10 2.96 8.77 3.97
N LEU A 11 2.36 7.61 4.23
CA LEU A 11 2.19 6.56 3.22
C LEU A 11 1.31 7.08 2.09
N TYR A 12 0.17 7.71 2.42
CA TYR A 12 -0.76 8.25 1.42
C TYR A 12 -0.14 9.34 0.55
N ILE A 13 0.73 10.19 1.11
CA ILE A 13 1.46 11.18 0.32
C ILE A 13 2.41 10.48 -0.67
N GLY A 14 3.14 9.46 -0.23
CA GLY A 14 4.02 8.69 -1.12
C GLY A 14 3.25 7.94 -2.22
N GLU A 15 2.09 7.39 -1.89
CA GLU A 15 1.20 6.70 -2.83
C GLU A 15 0.61 7.65 -3.87
N ILE A 16 0.14 8.83 -3.46
CA ILE A 16 -0.38 9.86 -4.37
C ILE A 16 0.75 10.37 -5.28
N TRP A 17 1.94 10.60 -4.73
CA TRP A 17 3.10 10.94 -5.56
C TRP A 17 3.40 9.83 -6.58
N GLY A 18 3.44 8.56 -6.16
CA GLY A 18 3.67 7.45 -7.07
C GLY A 18 2.60 7.32 -8.16
N LEU A 19 1.33 7.61 -7.84
CA LEU A 19 0.27 7.69 -8.84
C LEU A 19 0.57 8.77 -9.88
N HIS A 20 1.03 9.95 -9.46
CA HIS A 20 1.40 11.04 -10.37
C HIS A 20 2.67 10.75 -11.20
N GLU A 21 3.57 9.90 -10.71
CA GLU A 21 4.74 9.43 -11.48
C GLU A 21 4.43 8.23 -12.39
N GLY A 22 3.19 7.72 -12.37
CA GLY A 22 2.80 6.58 -13.21
C GLY A 22 3.25 5.21 -12.68
N LEU A 23 3.58 5.11 -11.39
CA LEU A 23 4.07 3.88 -10.77
C LEU A 23 2.97 2.84 -10.56
N ASN A 24 3.36 1.57 -10.60
CA ASN A 24 2.55 0.46 -10.10
C ASN A 24 2.84 0.21 -8.61
N ILE A 25 1.86 0.44 -7.77
CA ILE A 25 1.98 0.47 -6.31
C ILE A 25 1.16 -0.66 -5.69
N LEU A 26 1.74 -1.36 -4.72
CA LEU A 26 1.02 -2.29 -3.85
C LEU A 26 1.02 -1.78 -2.41
N HIS A 27 -0.14 -1.39 -1.91
CA HIS A 27 -0.37 -1.13 -0.50
C HIS A 27 -0.81 -2.40 0.22
N THR A 28 -0.07 -2.77 1.25
CA THR A 28 -0.38 -3.93 2.09
C THR A 28 -0.59 -3.53 3.55
N ALA A 29 -1.62 -4.11 4.17
CA ALA A 29 -1.88 -3.98 5.60
C ALA A 29 -2.15 -5.36 6.24
N HIS A 30 -2.05 -5.46 7.56
CA HIS A 30 -2.27 -6.73 8.27
C HIS A 30 -3.74 -7.18 8.22
N ARG A 31 -4.70 -6.24 8.17
CA ARG A 31 -6.14 -6.54 8.14
C ARG A 31 -6.83 -5.94 6.91
N ILE A 32 -7.84 -6.65 6.39
CA ILE A 32 -8.72 -6.18 5.31
C ILE A 32 -9.34 -4.82 5.65
N SER A 33 -9.81 -4.64 6.88
CA SER A 33 -10.39 -3.37 7.32
C SER A 33 -9.41 -2.20 7.25
N THR A 34 -8.12 -2.46 7.54
CA THR A 34 -7.07 -1.44 7.50
C THR A 34 -6.72 -1.08 6.06
N SER A 35 -6.53 -2.11 5.20
CA SER A 35 -6.33 -1.94 3.76
C SER A 35 -7.47 -1.15 3.10
N HIS A 36 -8.72 -1.51 3.42
CA HIS A 36 -9.90 -0.82 2.91
C HIS A 36 -9.95 0.65 3.38
N ALA A 37 -9.61 0.91 4.64
CA ALA A 37 -9.56 2.29 5.15
C ALA A 37 -8.51 3.14 4.44
N SER A 38 -7.36 2.57 4.07
CA SER A 38 -6.34 3.25 3.26
C SER A 38 -6.84 3.57 1.85
N PHE A 39 -7.54 2.64 1.19
CA PHE A 39 -8.19 2.89 -0.11
C PHE A 39 -9.15 4.09 -0.04
N GLU A 40 -10.08 4.10 0.93
CA GLU A 40 -11.02 5.21 1.11
C GLU A 40 -10.32 6.54 1.34
N LYS A 41 -9.18 6.52 2.06
CA LYS A 41 -8.39 7.71 2.37
C LYS A 41 -7.72 8.28 1.13
N VAL A 42 -7.03 7.45 0.35
CA VAL A 42 -6.36 7.89 -0.89
C VAL A 42 -7.40 8.41 -1.89
N LYS A 43 -8.50 7.68 -2.10
CA LYS A 43 -9.61 8.14 -2.96
C LYS A 43 -10.12 9.51 -2.52
N ARG A 44 -10.41 9.67 -1.23
CA ARG A 44 -10.88 10.95 -0.68
C ARG A 44 -9.88 12.09 -0.86
N TYR A 45 -8.58 11.81 -0.84
CA TYR A 45 -7.57 12.84 -1.09
C TYR A 45 -7.53 13.26 -2.56
N LEU A 46 -7.62 12.31 -3.49
CA LEU A 46 -7.75 12.63 -4.91
C LEU A 46 -8.97 13.52 -5.17
N GLU A 47 -10.13 13.17 -4.60
CA GLU A 47 -11.36 13.97 -4.69
C GLU A 47 -11.17 15.39 -4.11
N LYS A 48 -10.47 15.52 -2.99
CA LYS A 48 -10.15 16.82 -2.39
C LYS A 48 -9.14 17.65 -3.19
N MET A 49 -8.29 17.00 -3.98
CA MET A 49 -7.37 17.67 -4.91
C MET A 49 -8.08 18.16 -6.17
N GLY A 50 -9.35 17.79 -6.36
CA GLY A 50 -10.18 18.20 -7.48
C GLY A 50 -10.39 17.12 -8.54
N TYR A 51 -9.84 15.92 -8.35
CA TYR A 51 -10.02 14.81 -9.27
C TYR A 51 -11.41 14.17 -9.12
N VAL A 52 -11.99 13.74 -10.24
CA VAL A 52 -13.32 13.14 -10.30
C VAL A 52 -13.21 11.64 -10.64
N ASP A 53 -13.79 10.81 -9.78
CA ASP A 53 -13.88 9.36 -10.00
C ASP A 53 -14.75 9.04 -11.23
N GLY A 54 -14.23 8.26 -12.15
CA GLY A 54 -14.83 7.97 -13.46
C GLY A 54 -14.38 8.90 -14.58
N GLU A 55 -13.79 10.07 -14.27
CA GLU A 55 -13.31 11.04 -15.27
C GLU A 55 -11.80 11.19 -15.26
N ASP A 56 -11.20 11.45 -14.09
CA ASP A 56 -9.75 11.63 -13.92
C ASP A 56 -9.05 10.35 -13.45
N PHE A 57 -9.76 9.54 -12.65
CA PHE A 57 -9.27 8.26 -12.14
C PHE A 57 -10.39 7.23 -12.09
N ASN A 58 -10.04 5.95 -12.11
CA ASN A 58 -10.96 4.86 -11.82
C ASN A 58 -10.76 4.37 -10.39
N SER A 59 -11.84 4.08 -9.67
CA SER A 59 -11.77 3.35 -8.40
C SER A 59 -12.59 2.06 -8.42
N ILE A 60 -11.93 0.94 -8.16
CA ILE A 60 -12.55 -0.38 -8.00
C ILE A 60 -12.69 -0.67 -6.52
N ARG A 61 -13.93 -0.71 -6.04
CA ARG A 61 -14.25 -1.10 -4.66
C ARG A 61 -14.60 -2.59 -4.60
N ALA A 62 -13.58 -3.43 -4.51
CA ALA A 62 -13.71 -4.86 -4.26
C ALA A 62 -12.96 -5.20 -2.96
N LYS A 63 -13.68 -5.66 -1.92
CA LYS A 63 -13.10 -5.85 -0.58
C LYS A 63 -11.87 -6.78 -0.62
N GLY A 64 -10.69 -6.24 -0.33
CA GLY A 64 -9.41 -6.96 -0.33
C GLY A 64 -8.69 -7.01 -1.69
N GLN A 65 -9.24 -6.36 -2.71
CA GLN A 65 -8.69 -6.18 -4.07
C GLN A 65 -9.04 -4.78 -4.58
N GLU A 66 -9.09 -3.79 -3.69
CA GLU A 66 -9.40 -2.42 -4.07
C GLU A 66 -8.28 -1.85 -4.95
N ARG A 67 -8.65 -1.03 -5.93
CA ARG A 67 -7.69 -0.46 -6.89
C ARG A 67 -8.06 0.98 -7.24
N ILE A 68 -7.06 1.82 -7.41
CA ILE A 68 -7.20 3.15 -8.00
C ILE A 68 -6.23 3.26 -9.17
N GLU A 69 -6.69 3.83 -10.28
CA GLU A 69 -5.86 4.11 -11.46
C GLU A 69 -6.07 5.56 -11.90
N LEU A 70 -4.98 6.32 -11.97
CA LEU A 70 -5.00 7.71 -12.42
C LEU A 70 -4.76 7.76 -13.93
N TYR A 71 -5.74 8.22 -14.71
CA TYR A 71 -5.69 8.10 -16.17
C TYR A 71 -4.61 8.96 -16.82
N SER A 72 -4.31 10.14 -16.25
CA SER A 72 -3.34 11.08 -16.84
C SER A 72 -1.93 10.52 -16.92
N THR A 73 -1.58 9.59 -16.03
CA THR A 73 -0.22 9.04 -15.87
C THR A 73 -0.20 7.54 -16.07
N GLY A 74 -1.35 6.86 -15.99
CA GLY A 74 -1.45 5.41 -15.96
C GLY A 74 -0.99 4.81 -14.63
N GLY A 75 -0.73 5.63 -13.60
CA GLY A 75 -0.31 5.15 -12.29
C GLY A 75 -1.42 4.35 -11.61
N VAL A 76 -1.03 3.26 -10.94
CA VAL A 76 -1.97 2.31 -10.34
C VAL A 76 -1.58 2.03 -8.90
N ILE A 77 -2.56 2.03 -8.00
CA ILE A 77 -2.39 1.50 -6.65
C ILE A 77 -3.38 0.40 -6.37
N GLN A 78 -2.89 -0.72 -5.84
CA GLN A 78 -3.68 -1.84 -5.37
C GLN A 78 -3.61 -1.92 -3.84
N PHE A 79 -4.74 -2.11 -3.18
CA PHE A 79 -4.82 -2.28 -1.73
C PHE A 79 -5.16 -3.73 -1.41
N ARG A 80 -4.26 -4.40 -0.69
CA ARG A 80 -4.43 -5.82 -0.33
C ARG A 80 -4.15 -6.07 1.14
N THR A 81 -4.80 -7.11 1.65
CA THR A 81 -4.41 -7.67 2.95
C THR A 81 -3.19 -8.55 2.79
N ARG A 82 -2.23 -8.42 3.69
CA ARG A 82 -1.05 -9.29 3.71
C ARG A 82 -1.46 -10.73 3.95
N THR A 83 -1.05 -11.60 3.03
CA THR A 83 -1.13 -13.04 3.18
C THR A 83 0.20 -13.65 2.75
N SER A 84 0.54 -14.82 3.30
CA SER A 84 1.80 -15.50 2.98
C SER A 84 1.87 -16.06 1.55
N ASN A 85 0.79 -15.92 0.76
CA ASN A 85 0.70 -16.36 -0.63
C ASN A 85 0.28 -15.22 -1.60
N GLY A 86 0.10 -13.99 -1.10
CA GLY A 86 -0.63 -12.93 -1.78
C GLY A 86 0.14 -12.12 -2.83
N GLY A 87 1.32 -12.58 -3.23
CA GLY A 87 2.30 -11.82 -4.01
C GLY A 87 2.94 -12.60 -5.16
N LEU A 88 2.23 -13.52 -5.81
CA LEU A 88 2.79 -14.23 -6.96
C LEU A 88 2.23 -13.69 -8.27
N GLY A 89 3.12 -13.16 -9.13
CA GLY A 89 2.85 -12.95 -10.57
C GLY A 89 2.56 -11.53 -11.05
N GLU A 90 2.61 -10.52 -10.18
CA GLU A 90 2.42 -9.11 -10.55
C GLU A 90 3.67 -8.29 -10.23
N GLY A 91 3.98 -7.30 -11.07
CA GLY A 91 5.11 -6.40 -10.92
C GLY A 91 4.72 -5.05 -10.35
N PHE A 92 5.38 -4.66 -9.26
CA PHE A 92 5.21 -3.36 -8.64
C PHE A 92 6.52 -2.60 -8.56
N ASP A 93 6.44 -1.30 -8.83
CA ASP A 93 7.53 -0.33 -8.67
C ASP A 93 7.65 0.12 -7.21
N MET A 94 6.53 0.14 -6.49
CA MET A 94 6.47 0.61 -5.11
C MET A 94 5.68 -0.34 -4.20
N LEU A 95 6.30 -0.79 -3.12
CA LEU A 95 5.67 -1.57 -2.06
C LEU A 95 5.45 -0.72 -0.82
N ILE A 96 4.22 -0.68 -0.33
CA ILE A 96 3.87 -0.09 0.95
C ILE A 96 3.52 -1.20 1.95
N ILE A 97 4.23 -1.22 3.08
CA ILE A 97 4.01 -2.14 4.19
C ILE A 97 3.48 -1.34 5.38
N ASP A 98 2.16 -1.20 5.50
CA ASP A 98 1.50 -0.56 6.65
C ASP A 98 1.34 -1.56 7.81
N GLU A 99 1.29 -1.11 9.06
CA GLU A 99 1.34 -1.98 10.24
C GLU A 99 2.54 -2.95 10.21
N ALA A 100 3.72 -2.44 9.84
CA ALA A 100 4.95 -3.22 9.65
C ALA A 100 5.36 -4.03 10.90
N GLN A 101 4.90 -3.66 12.10
CA GLN A 101 5.11 -4.46 13.31
C GLN A 101 4.43 -5.84 13.27
N GLU A 102 3.49 -6.06 12.34
CA GLU A 102 2.84 -7.35 12.10
C GLU A 102 3.39 -8.06 10.85
N TYR A 103 4.48 -7.55 10.25
CA TYR A 103 5.05 -8.07 9.02
C TYR A 103 6.00 -9.24 9.30
N THR A 104 5.69 -10.41 8.75
CA THR A 104 6.45 -11.65 8.97
C THR A 104 7.39 -11.97 7.82
N THR A 105 8.41 -12.77 8.08
CA THR A 105 9.41 -13.19 7.08
C THR A 105 8.80 -14.03 5.96
N GLU A 106 7.72 -14.77 6.25
CA GLU A 106 6.96 -15.49 5.23
C GLU A 106 6.25 -14.53 4.27
N GLN A 107 5.65 -13.46 4.81
CA GLN A 107 5.01 -12.42 4.00
C GLN A 107 6.04 -11.62 3.20
N GLU A 108 7.21 -11.35 3.78
CA GLU A 108 8.35 -10.75 3.07
C GLU A 108 8.82 -11.64 1.93
N SER A 109 9.01 -12.93 2.16
CA SER A 109 9.41 -13.88 1.13
C SER A 109 8.39 -13.98 -0.01
N ALA A 110 7.09 -13.91 0.32
CA ALA A 110 6.02 -13.90 -0.67
C ALA A 110 6.00 -12.63 -1.52
N LEU A 111 6.34 -11.48 -0.93
CA LEU A 111 6.36 -10.18 -1.61
C LEU A 111 7.70 -9.90 -2.31
N LYS A 112 8.79 -10.54 -1.91
CA LYS A 112 10.13 -10.34 -2.48
C LYS A 112 10.17 -10.53 -4.00
N TYR A 113 9.28 -11.37 -4.53
CA TYR A 113 9.17 -11.66 -5.97
C TYR A 113 8.09 -10.84 -6.68
N THR A 114 7.35 -9.98 -5.97
CA THR A 114 6.39 -9.03 -6.57
C THR A 114 7.03 -7.74 -7.07
N VAL A 115 8.21 -7.43 -6.56
CA VAL A 115 9.00 -6.32 -7.08
C VAL A 115 9.72 -6.85 -8.31
N THR A 116 9.16 -6.54 -9.48
CA THR A 116 9.75 -6.90 -10.77
C THR A 116 11.02 -6.08 -11.05
N ASP A 117 11.56 -6.24 -12.26
CA ASP A 117 12.65 -5.50 -12.92
C ASP A 117 12.44 -3.97 -13.00
N SER A 118 11.72 -3.36 -12.06
CA SER A 118 11.63 -1.92 -11.91
C SER A 118 13.04 -1.35 -11.81
N GLU A 119 13.33 -0.30 -12.58
CA GLU A 119 14.66 0.33 -12.58
C GLU A 119 15.01 0.92 -11.22
N ASN A 120 14.00 1.28 -10.43
CA ASN A 120 14.16 1.88 -9.10
C ASN A 120 13.07 1.41 -8.13
N PRO A 121 13.15 0.18 -7.60
CA PRO A 121 12.14 -0.36 -6.72
C PRO A 121 12.14 0.35 -5.37
N ILE A 122 10.96 0.77 -4.91
CA ILE A 122 10.80 1.50 -3.64
C ILE A 122 10.01 0.63 -2.67
N THR A 123 10.54 0.41 -1.46
CA THR A 123 9.79 -0.21 -0.36
C THR A 123 9.69 0.75 0.80
N ILE A 124 8.47 1.13 1.19
CA ILE A 124 8.20 1.96 2.37
C ILE A 124 7.50 1.12 3.43
N MET A 125 8.09 1.06 4.62
CA MET A 125 7.53 0.35 5.76
C MET A 125 7.15 1.34 6.86
N CYS A 126 5.91 1.27 7.36
CA CYS A 126 5.49 2.06 8.51
C CYS A 126 4.79 1.19 9.55
N GLY A 127 5.12 1.42 10.82
CA GLY A 127 4.55 0.65 11.92
C GLY A 127 4.54 1.40 13.25
N THR A 128 3.90 0.79 14.23
CA THR A 128 4.12 1.12 15.63
C THR A 128 5.32 0.33 16.17
N PRO A 129 5.98 0.76 17.25
CA PRO A 129 6.99 -0.07 17.90
C PRO A 129 6.41 -1.46 18.21
N PRO A 130 7.14 -2.54 17.89
CA PRO A 130 6.70 -3.89 18.22
C PRO A 130 6.49 -4.04 19.73
N THR A 131 5.41 -4.73 20.08
CA THR A 131 5.11 -5.14 21.45
C THR A 131 5.34 -6.65 21.59
N PRO A 132 5.40 -7.22 22.82
CA PRO A 132 5.53 -8.67 22.98
C PRO A 132 4.42 -9.52 22.33
N VAL A 133 3.30 -8.90 21.96
CA VAL A 133 2.17 -9.55 21.27
C VAL A 133 2.15 -9.29 19.76
N SER A 134 3.07 -8.48 19.24
CA SER A 134 3.21 -8.25 17.81
C SER A 134 3.74 -9.50 17.12
N SER A 135 3.12 -9.86 16.00
CA SER A 135 3.44 -11.10 15.26
C SER A 135 4.58 -10.94 14.25
N GLY A 136 4.97 -9.70 13.94
CA GLY A 136 5.98 -9.42 12.93
C GLY A 136 7.39 -9.82 13.36
N THR A 137 8.15 -10.33 12.39
CA THR A 137 9.54 -10.78 12.57
C THR A 137 10.54 -9.89 11.81
N VAL A 138 10.07 -9.07 10.88
CA VAL A 138 10.92 -8.25 9.99
C VAL A 138 11.24 -6.89 10.62
N PHE A 139 10.23 -6.25 11.22
CA PHE A 139 10.36 -4.94 11.84
C PHE A 139 10.86 -5.09 13.29
N THR A 140 12.15 -5.39 13.44
CA THR A 140 12.79 -5.60 14.76
C THR A 140 13.15 -4.27 15.44
N LYS A 141 13.26 -4.29 16.77
CA LYS A 141 13.32 -3.12 17.66
C LYS A 141 14.42 -2.11 17.35
#